data_AF-A0ABD4W4U1-F1
#
_entry.id   AF-A0ABD4W4U1-F1
#
_cell.length_a   1.000
_cell.length_b   1.000
_cell.length_c   1.000
_cell.angle_alpha   90.00
_cell.angle_beta   90.00
_cell.angle_gamma   90.00
#
_symmetry.space_group_name_H-M   'P 1'
#
loop_
_entity.id
_entity.type
_entity.pdbx_description
1 polymer ?
#
loop_
_entity_poly.entity_id
_entity_poly.type
_entity_poly.pdbx_seq_one_letter_code
_entity_poly.pdbx_strand_id
1 'polypeptide(L)'
;DYAYNHPLMTPQNKIYSDSTISRFIREIDDNDRVDFLNSWNATHDKNEKIYVSYDSTNKNCKAGDIEMAEYGHPKNDVGAPIINYSIAYDMTNEKPLLYESYPGSIVDVSQLKYMLEKIRGYGY
;
A
#
# COMPACT_ATOMS: atom_id res chain seq x y z
N ASP A 1 11.71 -9.18 -18.01
CA ASP A 1 10.41 -8.74 -17.46
C ASP A 1 10.44 -7.65 -16.36
N TYR A 2 11.60 -7.32 -15.79
CA TYR A 2 11.78 -6.51 -14.56
C TYR A 2 11.39 -5.00 -14.62
N ALA A 3 10.82 -4.50 -15.71
CA ALA A 3 10.51 -3.07 -15.91
C ALA A 3 9.42 -2.81 -16.97
N TYR A 4 8.46 -3.72 -17.16
CA TYR A 4 7.67 -3.76 -18.41
C TYR A 4 6.64 -2.64 -18.60
N ASN A 5 6.56 -1.71 -17.65
CA ASN A 5 5.95 -0.38 -17.81
C ASN A 5 6.92 0.73 -17.38
N HIS A 6 8.19 0.64 -17.78
CA HIS A 6 9.09 1.79 -17.76
C HIS A 6 8.38 2.96 -18.48
N PRO A 7 8.55 4.23 -18.09
CA PRO A 7 7.93 5.41 -18.75
C PRO A 7 8.15 5.52 -20.28
N LEU A 8 8.94 4.61 -20.86
CA LEU A 8 9.12 4.40 -22.28
C LEU A 8 8.07 3.44 -22.90
N MET A 9 7.11 2.89 -22.16
CA MET A 9 6.13 1.88 -22.61
C MET A 9 4.68 2.42 -22.68
N THR A 10 4.50 3.74 -22.81
CA THR A 10 3.19 4.30 -23.18
C THR A 10 2.93 4.02 -24.65
N PRO A 11 1.69 4.16 -25.18
CA PRO A 11 1.49 4.33 -26.61
C PRO A 11 2.49 5.38 -27.14
N GLN A 12 3.26 5.01 -28.16
CA GLN A 12 4.33 5.81 -28.77
C GLN A 12 5.56 6.14 -27.89
N ASN A 13 5.79 5.46 -26.77
CA ASN A 13 6.94 5.69 -25.87
C ASN A 13 7.05 7.16 -25.40
N LYS A 14 5.91 7.80 -25.18
CA LYS A 14 5.79 9.20 -24.76
C LYS A 14 6.27 9.35 -23.32
N ILE A 15 7.40 10.03 -23.19
CA ILE A 15 7.91 10.47 -21.89
C ILE A 15 7.04 11.65 -21.42
N TYR A 16 6.36 11.49 -20.30
CA TYR A 16 5.59 12.57 -19.67
C TYR A 16 6.50 13.48 -18.85
N SER A 17 6.17 14.77 -18.80
CA SER A 17 6.87 15.72 -17.94
C SER A 17 6.58 15.46 -16.47
N ASP A 18 7.50 15.85 -15.59
CA ASP A 18 7.31 15.84 -14.13
C ASP A 18 6.02 16.57 -13.72
N SER A 19 5.69 17.69 -14.39
CA SER A 19 4.45 18.44 -14.15
C SER A 19 3.19 17.64 -14.51
N THR A 20 3.25 16.79 -15.52
CA THR A 20 2.14 15.92 -15.93
C THR A 20 1.96 14.79 -14.91
N ILE A 21 3.05 14.11 -14.55
CA ILE A 21 3.05 13.03 -13.55
C ILE A 21 2.56 13.56 -12.20
N SER A 22 3.08 14.71 -11.77
CA SER A 22 2.72 15.35 -10.51
C SER A 22 1.24 15.75 -10.46
N ARG A 23 0.66 16.23 -11.58
CA ARG A 23 -0.77 16.52 -11.67
C ARG A 23 -1.60 15.23 -11.60
N PHE A 24 -1.24 14.21 -12.36
CA PHE A 24 -1.93 12.92 -12.35
C PHE A 24 -1.95 12.30 -10.95
N ILE A 25 -0.83 12.27 -10.24
CA ILE A 25 -0.76 11.71 -8.87
C ILE A 25 -1.64 12.51 -7.90
N ARG A 26 -1.77 13.83 -8.07
CA ARG A 26 -2.65 14.67 -7.25
C ARG A 26 -4.14 14.49 -7.56
N GLU A 27 -4.49 14.00 -8.74
CA GLU A 27 -5.87 13.73 -9.13
C GLU A 27 -6.39 12.42 -8.53
N ILE A 28 -5.51 11.51 -8.12
CA ILE A 28 -5.88 10.26 -7.46
C ILE A 28 -6.17 10.54 -5.99
N ASP A 29 -7.42 10.37 -5.58
CA ASP A 29 -7.85 10.56 -4.19
C ASP A 29 -7.99 9.22 -3.44
N ASP A 30 -8.39 9.31 -2.17
CA ASP A 30 -8.60 8.11 -1.35
C ASP A 30 -9.80 7.27 -1.79
N ASN A 31 -10.82 7.89 -2.42
CA ASN A 31 -11.95 7.14 -2.98
C ASN A 31 -11.51 6.33 -4.18
N ASP A 32 -10.70 6.89 -5.09
CA ASP A 32 -10.14 6.15 -6.23
C ASP A 32 -9.38 4.90 -5.77
N ARG A 33 -8.60 5.04 -4.68
CA ARG A 33 -7.84 3.93 -4.09
C ARG A 33 -8.75 2.87 -3.49
N VAL A 34 -9.79 3.30 -2.77
CA VAL A 34 -10.79 2.40 -2.17
C VAL A 34 -11.59 1.67 -3.27
N ASP A 35 -12.02 2.39 -4.30
CA ASP A 35 -12.78 1.84 -5.43
C ASP A 35 -11.94 0.85 -6.24
N PHE A 36 -10.65 1.14 -6.44
CA PHE A 36 -9.71 0.19 -7.01
C PHE A 36 -9.63 -1.09 -6.18
N LEU A 37 -9.41 -0.98 -4.86
CA LEU A 37 -9.31 -2.15 -3.98
C LEU A 37 -10.62 -2.95 -3.93
N ASN A 38 -11.76 -2.27 -3.91
CA ASN A 38 -13.08 -2.91 -3.95
C ASN A 38 -13.30 -3.67 -5.25
N SER A 39 -12.99 -3.04 -6.39
CA SER A 39 -13.10 -3.66 -7.71
C SER A 39 -12.13 -4.84 -7.86
N TRP A 40 -10.89 -4.68 -7.41
CA TRP A 40 -9.87 -5.72 -7.42
C TRP A 40 -10.31 -6.95 -6.61
N ASN A 41 -10.76 -6.75 -5.37
CA ASN A 41 -11.21 -7.84 -4.51
C ASN A 41 -12.54 -8.46 -4.96
N ALA A 42 -13.40 -7.72 -5.66
CA ALA A 42 -14.64 -8.27 -6.22
C ALA A 42 -14.40 -9.32 -7.32
N THR A 43 -13.23 -9.31 -7.97
CA THR A 43 -12.87 -10.28 -9.01
C THR A 43 -12.29 -11.60 -8.45
N HIS A 44 -12.02 -11.67 -7.14
CA HIS A 44 -11.43 -12.83 -6.50
C HIS A 44 -12.50 -13.81 -5.97
N ASP A 45 -12.21 -15.11 -6.03
CA ASP A 45 -13.10 -16.12 -5.46
C ASP A 45 -13.05 -16.08 -3.93
N LYS A 46 -14.21 -15.90 -3.32
CA LYS A 46 -14.38 -15.79 -1.86
C LYS A 46 -14.55 -17.15 -1.17
N ASN A 47 -14.74 -18.22 -1.95
CA ASN A 47 -14.86 -19.58 -1.42
C ASN A 47 -13.49 -20.25 -1.22
N GLU A 48 -12.44 -19.68 -1.80
CA GLU A 48 -11.07 -20.12 -1.54
C GLU A 48 -10.67 -19.70 -0.13
N LYS A 49 -10.23 -20.65 0.69
CA LYS A 49 -9.59 -20.32 1.97
C LYS A 49 -8.37 -19.47 1.65
N ILE A 50 -8.36 -18.21 2.06
CA ILE A 50 -7.16 -17.39 1.88
C ILE A 50 -6.20 -17.61 3.06
N TYR A 51 -4.95 -17.91 2.76
CA TYR A 51 -3.83 -17.72 3.68
C TYR A 51 -3.28 -16.35 3.38
N VAL A 52 -3.26 -15.50 4.39
CA VAL A 52 -2.79 -14.13 4.26
C VAL A 52 -1.36 -14.08 4.76
N SER A 53 -0.43 -13.85 3.84
CA SER A 53 0.91 -13.43 4.22
C SER A 53 0.87 -11.93 4.51
N TYR A 54 1.33 -11.57 5.70
CA TYR A 54 1.38 -10.19 6.18
C TYR A 54 2.84 -9.80 6.39
N ASP A 55 3.29 -8.78 5.67
CA ASP A 55 4.56 -8.13 5.91
C ASP A 55 4.31 -6.66 6.25
N SER A 56 4.80 -6.23 7.43
CA SER A 56 4.82 -4.84 7.84
C SER A 56 6.25 -4.28 7.79
N THR A 57 6.36 -3.07 7.27
CA THR A 57 7.63 -2.37 7.19
C THR A 57 7.46 -0.91 7.62
N ASN A 58 8.49 -0.37 8.25
CA ASN A 58 8.58 1.04 8.56
C ASN A 58 9.53 1.75 7.59
N LYS A 59 9.14 2.94 7.17
CA LYS A 59 9.95 3.83 6.33
C LYS A 59 10.27 5.09 7.11
N ASN A 60 11.56 5.30 7.35
CA ASN A 60 12.07 6.56 7.92
C ASN A 60 11.73 7.73 7.00
N CYS A 61 11.17 8.78 7.57
CA CYS A 61 10.75 10.00 6.90
C CYS A 61 11.48 11.20 7.50
N LYS A 62 11.99 12.09 6.65
CA LYS A 62 12.56 13.39 7.07
C LYS A 62 11.80 14.59 6.50
N ALA A 63 10.69 14.34 5.80
CA ALA A 63 9.82 15.40 5.32
C ALA A 63 9.02 15.96 6.50
N GLY A 64 8.92 17.29 6.58
CA GLY A 64 8.22 17.95 7.69
C GLY A 64 6.70 17.92 7.59
N ASP A 65 6.15 17.80 6.38
CA ASP A 65 4.72 18.01 6.11
C ASP A 65 3.98 16.69 5.79
N ILE A 66 4.38 15.59 6.43
CA ILE A 66 3.68 14.30 6.31
C ILE A 66 3.11 13.93 7.67
N GLU A 67 1.81 14.18 7.88
CA GLU A 67 1.13 13.92 9.15
C GLU A 67 1.21 12.45 9.58
N MET A 68 1.23 11.52 8.62
CA MET A 68 1.37 10.09 8.89
C MET A 68 2.77 9.69 9.38
N ALA A 69 3.78 10.55 9.17
CA ALA A 69 5.12 10.30 9.66
C ALA A 69 5.20 10.68 11.15
N GLU A 70 5.17 9.67 12.02
CA GLU A 70 5.21 9.85 13.47
C GLU A 70 6.35 9.05 14.09
N TYR A 71 6.81 9.45 15.28
CA TYR A 71 7.77 8.65 16.02
C TYR A 71 7.11 7.37 16.53
N GLY A 72 7.84 6.26 16.42
CA GLY A 72 7.36 4.94 16.79
C GLY A 72 8.52 4.01 17.10
N HIS A 73 8.35 2.72 16.80
CA HIS A 73 9.37 1.69 17.02
C HIS A 73 9.96 1.23 15.68
N PRO A 74 10.93 1.97 15.09
CA PRO A 74 11.54 1.58 13.83
C PRO A 74 12.38 0.32 13.97
N LYS A 75 12.53 -0.43 12.87
CA LYS A 75 13.46 -1.58 12.81
C LYS A 75 14.92 -1.11 12.91
N ASN A 76 15.20 0.10 12.42
CA ASN A 76 16.49 0.78 12.55
C ASN A 76 16.23 2.23 12.99
N ASP A 77 16.61 2.55 14.22
CA ASP A 77 16.41 3.87 14.80
C ASP A 77 17.49 4.84 14.32
N VAL A 78 17.08 5.77 13.46
CA VAL A 78 17.92 6.86 12.95
C VAL A 78 17.47 8.22 13.46
N GLY A 79 16.63 8.26 14.51
CA GLY A 79 16.08 9.49 15.07
C GLY A 79 15.15 10.25 14.12
N ALA A 80 14.39 9.53 13.29
CA ALA A 80 13.45 10.09 12.33
C ALA A 80 12.04 9.51 12.54
N PRO A 81 10.96 10.29 12.27
CA PRO A 81 9.61 9.73 12.26
C PRO A 81 9.49 8.67 11.16
N ILE A 82 8.55 7.74 11.34
CA ILE A 82 8.32 6.64 10.42
C ILE A 82 6.89 6.63 9.90
N ILE A 83 6.71 6.04 8.73
CA ILE A 83 5.40 5.61 8.22
C ILE A 83 5.40 4.10 8.22
N ASN A 84 4.33 3.51 8.73
CA ASN A 84 4.14 2.06 8.71
C ASN A 84 3.31 1.67 7.49
N TYR A 85 3.69 0.59 6.84
CA TYR A 85 2.99 0.06 5.68
C TYR A 85 2.90 -1.45 5.78
N SER A 86 1.73 -1.98 5.46
CA SER A 86 1.50 -3.42 5.40
C SER A 86 0.80 -3.82 4.12
N ILE A 87 1.11 -5.03 3.66
CA ILE A 87 0.50 -5.63 2.49
C ILE A 87 0.06 -7.06 2.81
N ALA A 88 -1.08 -7.45 2.26
CA ALA A 88 -1.65 -8.77 2.40
C ALA A 88 -1.68 -9.44 1.02
N TYR A 89 -1.23 -10.70 0.97
CA TYR A 89 -1.19 -11.51 -0.25
C TYR A 89 -2.11 -12.73 -0.17
N ASP A 90 -2.39 -13.33 -1.33
CA ASP A 90 -3.02 -14.64 -1.44
C ASP A 90 -2.11 -15.80 -0.98
N MET A 91 -2.66 -17.02 -0.94
CA MET A 91 -1.99 -18.21 -0.41
C MET A 91 -0.62 -18.50 -1.04
N THR A 92 -0.46 -18.15 -2.32
CA THR A 92 0.75 -18.43 -3.09
C THR A 92 1.75 -17.27 -3.05
N ASN A 93 1.44 -16.18 -2.35
CA ASN A 93 2.22 -14.93 -2.34
C ASN A 93 2.40 -14.31 -3.74
N GLU A 94 1.49 -14.59 -4.66
CA GLU A 94 1.59 -14.12 -6.05
C GLU A 94 0.78 -12.86 -6.27
N LYS A 95 -0.37 -12.73 -5.58
CA LYS A 95 -1.30 -11.63 -5.79
C LYS A 95 -1.48 -10.80 -4.52
N PRO A 96 -1.16 -9.50 -4.54
CA PRO A 96 -1.50 -8.62 -3.44
C PRO A 96 -3.03 -8.40 -3.43
N LEU A 97 -3.65 -8.63 -2.28
CA LEU A 97 -5.10 -8.49 -2.10
C LEU A 97 -5.46 -7.08 -1.65
N LEU A 98 -4.71 -6.56 -0.67
CA LEU A 98 -4.87 -5.20 -0.18
C LEU A 98 -3.59 -4.71 0.51
N TYR A 99 -3.55 -3.42 0.75
CA TYR A 99 -2.49 -2.78 1.50
C TYR A 99 -3.09 -1.73 2.44
N GLU A 100 -2.34 -1.42 3.50
CA GLU A 100 -2.70 -0.40 4.48
C GLU A 100 -1.46 0.40 4.88
N SER A 101 -1.68 1.68 5.14
CA SER A 101 -0.68 2.60 5.65
C SER A 101 -1.14 3.13 6.99
N TYR A 102 -0.26 3.16 7.98
CA TYR A 102 -0.56 3.62 9.32
C TYR A 102 0.43 4.68 9.77
N PRO A 103 0.00 5.58 10.68
CA PRO A 103 0.91 6.46 11.38
C PRO A 103 2.03 5.67 12.07
N GLY A 104 3.21 6.29 12.14
CA GLY A 104 4.41 5.66 12.69
C GLY A 104 4.28 5.16 14.14
N SER A 105 3.41 5.79 14.93
CA SER A 105 3.15 5.43 16.32
C SER A 105 2.34 4.14 16.49
N ILE A 106 1.68 3.64 15.44
CA ILE A 106 0.82 2.46 15.53
C ILE A 106 1.67 1.18 15.57
N VAL A 107 1.51 0.40 16.63
CA VAL A 107 2.26 -0.86 16.82
C VAL A 107 1.77 -2.00 15.92
N ASP A 108 2.67 -2.91 15.55
CA ASP A 108 2.43 -4.01 14.60
C ASP A 108 1.23 -4.90 14.97
N VAL A 109 1.03 -5.17 16.26
CA VAL A 109 -0.12 -5.99 16.72
C VAL A 109 -1.45 -5.31 16.40
N SER A 110 -1.52 -3.99 16.49
CA SER A 110 -2.72 -3.22 16.15
C SER A 110 -2.92 -3.18 14.64
N GLN A 111 -1.85 -2.98 13.87
CA GLN A 111 -1.89 -3.03 12.40
C GLN A 111 -2.46 -4.37 11.91
N LEU A 112 -1.97 -5.49 12.47
CA LEU A 112 -2.47 -6.83 12.13
C LEU A 112 -3.99 -6.96 12.41
N LYS A 113 -4.47 -6.43 13.53
CA LYS A 113 -5.91 -6.46 13.87
C LYS A 113 -6.74 -5.69 12.86
N TYR A 114 -6.34 -4.47 12.51
CA TYR A 114 -7.05 -3.65 11.52
C TYR A 114 -7.09 -4.33 10.14
N MET A 115 -5.97 -4.93 9.74
CA MET A 115 -5.88 -5.68 8.49
C MET A 115 -6.84 -6.88 8.48
N LEU A 116 -6.91 -7.64 9.58
CA LEU A 116 -7.85 -8.77 9.71
C LEU A 116 -9.32 -8.32 9.65
N GLU A 117 -9.66 -7.18 10.26
CA GLU A 117 -11.02 -6.61 10.17
C GLU A 117 -11.37 -6.22 8.74
N LYS A 118 -10.43 -5.63 8.01
CA LYS A 118 -10.62 -5.23 6.62
C LYS A 118 -10.77 -6.43 5.68
N ILE A 119 -9.97 -7.47 5.87
CA ILE A 119 -10.11 -8.73 5.13
C ILE A 119 -11.49 -9.34 5.33
N ARG A 120 -11.97 -9.40 6.57
CA ARG A 120 -13.34 -9.86 6.87
C ARG A 120 -14.39 -8.97 6.20
N GLY A 121 -14.14 -7.66 6.12
CA GLY A 121 -14.99 -6.71 5.40
C GLY A 121 -15.14 -7.01 3.90
N TYR A 122 -14.11 -7.57 3.27
CA TYR A 122 -14.16 -8.02 1.87
C TYR A 122 -14.90 -9.36 1.67
N GLY A 123 -15.17 -10.08 2.76
CA GLY A 123 -15.89 -11.34 2.77
C GLY A 123 -15.00 -12.57 2.56
N TYR A 124 -13.71 -12.45 2.89
CA TYR A 124 -12.78 -13.57 2.98
C TYR A 124 -12.79 -14.24 4.36
#